data_AF-A0A6N6NPH9-F1
#
_entry.id   AF-A0A6N6NPH9-F1
#
_cell.length_a   1.000
_cell.length_b   1.000
_cell.length_c   1.000
_cell.angle_alpha   90.00
_cell.angle_beta   90.00
_cell.angle_gamma   90.00
#
_symmetry.space_group_name_H-M   'P 1'
#
loop_
_entity.id
_entity.type
_entity.pdbx_description
1 polymer ?
#
loop_
_entity_poly.entity_id
_entity_poly.type
_entity_poly.pdbx_seq_one_letter_code
_entity_poly.pdbx_strand_id
1 'polypeptide(L)'
;PADVVEFGGADYLAAINRTADKYRIIAEMCDWAKTNRVYSFNKLVDYARVENLEWFMALADNSAIFMREYLKSYRYDLLAGEEE
;
A
#
# COMPACT_ATOMS: atom_id res chain seq x y z
N PRO A 1 -7.44 -21.99 -8.39
CA PRO A 1 -8.24 -20.79 -8.05
C PRO A 1 -9.59 -20.68 -8.80
N ALA A 2 -9.85 -21.46 -9.86
CA ALA A 2 -11.01 -21.27 -10.75
C ALA A 2 -12.35 -21.86 -10.27
N ASP A 3 -12.39 -22.56 -9.12
CA ASP A 3 -13.59 -23.31 -8.68
C ASP A 3 -14.30 -22.71 -7.46
N VAL A 4 -13.92 -21.51 -7.00
CA VAL A 4 -14.55 -20.87 -5.84
C VAL A 4 -15.67 -19.96 -6.32
N VAL A 5 -16.90 -20.26 -5.88
CA VAL A 5 -18.10 -19.50 -6.22
C VAL A 5 -18.71 -18.93 -4.94
N GLU A 6 -18.92 -17.62 -4.91
CA GLU A 6 -19.48 -16.89 -3.77
C GLU A 6 -21.01 -17.06 -3.73
N PHE A 7 -21.56 -17.38 -2.55
CA PHE A 7 -23.00 -17.48 -2.31
C PHE A 7 -23.41 -16.59 -1.13
N GLY A 8 -24.58 -15.95 -1.23
CA GLY A 8 -25.20 -15.23 -0.09
C GLY A 8 -24.50 -13.93 0.33
N GLY A 9 -23.72 -13.29 -0.55
CA GLY A 9 -22.98 -12.06 -0.24
C GLY A 9 -21.71 -12.28 0.58
N ALA A 10 -21.24 -13.54 0.69
CA ALA A 10 -19.94 -13.85 1.26
C ALA A 10 -18.83 -13.36 0.33
N ASP A 11 -18.08 -12.36 0.78
CA ASP A 11 -16.87 -11.88 0.11
C ASP A 11 -15.71 -12.80 0.48
N TYR A 12 -15.31 -13.65 -0.48
CA TYR A 12 -14.22 -14.60 -0.28
C TYR A 12 -12.90 -13.88 0.00
N LEU A 13 -12.66 -12.74 -0.66
CA LEU A 13 -11.45 -11.94 -0.50
C LEU A 13 -11.36 -11.37 0.92
N ALA A 14 -12.47 -10.89 1.47
CA ALA A 14 -12.54 -10.45 2.86
C ALA A 14 -12.28 -11.60 3.85
N ALA A 15 -12.71 -12.83 3.53
CA ALA A 15 -12.53 -14.00 4.38
C ALA A 15 -11.09 -14.55 4.38
N ILE A 16 -10.35 -14.40 3.27
CA ILE A 16 -8.97 -14.90 3.16
C ILE A 16 -7.91 -13.83 3.44
N ASN A 17 -8.25 -12.55 3.44
CA ASN A 17 -7.33 -11.46 3.75
C ASN A 17 -6.92 -11.52 5.23
N ARG A 18 -5.81 -12.19 5.51
CA ARG A 18 -5.23 -12.26 6.86
C ARG A 18 -4.60 -10.92 7.23
N THR A 19 -4.72 -10.57 8.51
CA THR A 19 -4.07 -9.41 9.14
C THR A 19 -2.55 -9.36 8.95
N ALA A 20 -1.90 -10.46 8.60
CA ALA A 20 -0.48 -10.52 8.27
C ALA A 20 -0.13 -9.89 6.91
N ASP A 21 -1.03 -9.97 5.92
CA ASP A 21 -0.79 -9.43 4.58
C ASP A 21 -0.76 -7.90 4.58
N LYS A 22 -1.50 -7.23 5.49
CA LYS A 22 -1.52 -5.77 5.53
C LYS A 22 -0.14 -5.16 5.83
N TYR A 23 0.64 -5.79 6.71
CA TYR A 23 1.98 -5.29 7.06
C TYR A 23 2.98 -5.55 5.94
N ARG A 24 2.84 -6.69 5.24
CA ARG A 24 3.61 -7.00 4.03
C ARG A 24 3.34 -5.94 2.96
N ILE A 25 2.07 -5.65 2.66
CA ILE A 25 1.67 -4.66 1.65
C ILE A 25 2.22 -3.26 2.00
N ILE A 26 2.12 -2.85 3.27
CA ILE A 26 2.68 -1.56 3.72
C ILE A 26 4.21 -1.54 3.53
N ALA A 27 4.92 -2.61 3.90
CA ALA A 27 6.36 -2.70 3.74
C ALA A 27 6.77 -2.59 2.26
N GLU A 28 6.07 -3.29 1.37
CA GLU A 28 6.32 -3.22 -0.08
C GLU A 28 6.10 -1.80 -0.63
N MET A 29 5.05 -1.10 -0.19
CA MET A 29 4.81 0.30 -0.58
C MET A 29 5.93 1.23 -0.09
N CYS A 30 6.44 1.03 1.13
CA CYS A 30 7.57 1.77 1.67
C CYS A 30 8.86 1.55 0.85
N ASP A 31 9.16 0.29 0.52
CA ASP A 31 10.35 -0.07 -0.26
C ASP A 31 10.27 0.48 -1.69
N TRP A 32 9.09 0.41 -2.30
CA TRP A 32 8.86 0.99 -3.62
C TRP A 32 9.02 2.51 -3.61
N ALA A 33 8.47 3.19 -2.58
CA ALA A 33 8.60 4.63 -2.44
C ALA A 33 10.07 5.07 -2.35
N LYS A 34 10.88 4.37 -1.54
CA LYS A 34 12.33 4.63 -1.42
C LYS A 34 13.08 4.35 -2.73
N THR A 35 12.87 3.17 -3.32
CA THR A 35 13.54 2.74 -4.55
C THR A 35 13.30 3.72 -5.71
N ASN A 36 12.08 4.24 -5.81
CA ASN A 36 11.68 5.18 -6.86
C ASN A 36 11.84 6.65 -6.47
N ARG A 37 12.34 6.95 -5.26
CA ARG A 37 12.41 8.29 -4.67
C ARG A 37 11.09 9.06 -4.77
N VAL A 38 9.99 8.37 -4.49
CA VAL A 38 8.63 8.93 -4.50
C VAL A 38 8.19 9.21 -3.06
N TYR A 39 7.95 10.47 -2.76
CA TYR A 39 7.38 10.93 -1.49
C TYR A 39 6.02 11.62 -1.66
N SER A 40 5.43 11.54 -2.87
CA SER A 40 4.08 12.04 -3.14
C SER A 40 3.07 10.91 -2.95
N PHE A 41 2.17 11.07 -1.99
CA PHE A 41 1.08 10.12 -1.77
C PHE A 41 0.20 9.94 -3.02
N ASN A 42 -0.06 11.02 -3.75
CA ASN A 42 -0.83 10.93 -5.00
C ASN A 42 -0.12 10.05 -6.05
N LYS A 43 1.20 10.18 -6.21
CA LYS A 43 1.96 9.32 -7.15
C LYS A 43 1.91 7.85 -6.75
N LEU A 44 2.01 7.54 -5.45
CA LEU A 44 1.85 6.17 -4.95
C LEU A 44 0.46 5.61 -5.26
N VAL A 45 -0.60 6.39 -5.03
CA VAL A 45 -1.98 5.98 -5.33
C VAL A 45 -2.18 5.79 -6.83
N ASP A 46 -1.69 6.71 -7.65
CA ASP A 46 -1.82 6.63 -9.11
C ASP A 46 -1.11 5.38 -9.66
N TYR A 47 0.10 5.08 -9.16
CA TYR A 47 0.81 3.85 -9.47
C TYR A 47 0.03 2.61 -9.01
N ALA A 48 -0.41 2.58 -7.75
CA ALA A 48 -1.12 1.43 -7.20
C ALA A 48 -2.40 1.12 -8.00
N ARG A 49 -3.16 2.13 -8.43
CA ARG A 49 -4.37 1.92 -9.23
C ARG A 49 -4.12 1.21 -10.56
N VAL A 50 -2.96 1.41 -11.16
CA VAL A 50 -2.63 0.86 -12.49
C VAL A 50 -1.89 -0.46 -12.37
N GLU A 51 -0.93 -0.54 -11.44
CA GLU A 51 0.05 -1.61 -11.39
C GLU A 51 -0.17 -2.60 -10.22
N ASN A 52 -0.84 -2.18 -9.14
CA ASN A 52 -1.05 -3.04 -7.97
C ASN A 52 -2.35 -2.74 -7.22
N LEU A 53 -3.44 -3.40 -7.65
CA LEU A 53 -4.76 -3.21 -7.08
C LEU A 53 -4.83 -3.55 -5.58
N GLU A 54 -4.04 -4.51 -5.10
CA GLU A 54 -3.95 -4.88 -3.67
C GLU A 54 -3.45 -3.69 -2.84
N TRP A 55 -2.42 -2.99 -3.32
CA TRP A 55 -1.94 -1.76 -2.68
C TRP A 55 -3.00 -0.67 -2.71
N PHE A 56 -3.71 -0.51 -3.83
CA PHE A 56 -4.76 0.51 -3.93
C PHE A 56 -5.89 0.27 -2.92
N MET A 57 -6.35 -0.98 -2.79
CA MET A 57 -7.34 -1.37 -1.80
C MET A 57 -6.83 -1.11 -0.37
N ALA A 58 -5.60 -1.54 -0.07
CA ALA A 58 -5.01 -1.29 1.25
C ALA A 58 -4.89 0.22 1.55
N LEU A 59 -4.53 1.04 0.57
CA LEU A 59 -4.46 2.49 0.71
C LEU A 59 -5.83 3.10 0.98
N ALA A 60 -6.86 2.65 0.27
CA ALA A 60 -8.23 3.13 0.46
C ALA A 60 -8.81 2.73 1.82
N ASP A 61 -8.52 1.52 2.30
CA ASP A 61 -9.21 0.94 3.45
C ASP A 61 -8.53 1.23 4.79
N ASN A 62 -7.21 1.07 4.89
CA ASN A 62 -6.56 1.00 6.21
C ASN A 62 -5.14 1.56 6.30
N SER A 63 -4.45 1.84 5.19
CA SER A 63 -3.04 2.23 5.20
C SER A 63 -2.76 3.67 4.77
N ALA A 64 -3.76 4.42 4.27
CA ALA A 64 -3.58 5.81 3.82
C ALA A 64 -2.92 6.72 4.87
N ILE A 65 -3.34 6.65 6.13
CA ILE A 65 -2.79 7.51 7.19
C ILE A 65 -1.31 7.18 7.40
N PHE A 66 -0.98 5.89 7.57
CA PHE A 66 0.39 5.44 7.75
C PHE A 66 1.28 5.87 6.57
N MET A 67 0.86 5.56 5.34
CA MET A 67 1.64 5.89 4.16
C MET A 67 1.79 7.40 3.95
N ARG A 68 0.77 8.21 4.26
CA ARG A 68 0.88 9.68 4.19
C ARG A 68 1.90 10.22 5.16
N GLU A 69 1.91 9.75 6.40
CA GLU A 69 2.90 10.21 7.39
C GLU A 69 4.30 9.69 7.05
N TYR A 70 4.44 8.43 6.65
CA TYR A 70 5.70 7.86 6.19
C TYR A 70 6.33 8.66 5.04
N LEU A 71 5.57 8.94 3.98
CA LEU A 71 6.09 9.68 2.82
C LEU A 71 6.47 11.13 3.17
N LYS A 72 5.77 11.77 4.11
CA LYS A 72 6.13 13.11 4.60
C LYS A 72 7.46 13.08 5.37
N SER A 73 7.63 12.13 6.29
CA SER A 73 8.89 11.94 7.01
C SER A 73 10.02 11.61 6.05
N TYR A 74 9.79 10.71 5.10
CA TYR A 74 10.79 10.39 4.08
C TYR A 74 11.26 11.61 3.28
N ARG A 75 10.31 12.49 2.88
CA ARG A 75 10.66 13.77 2.24
C ARG A 75 11.51 14.66 3.15
N TYR A 76 11.20 14.69 4.45
CA TYR A 76 11.95 15.48 5.41
C TYR A 76 13.39 14.98 5.52
N ASP A 77 13.60 13.68 5.69
CA ASP A 77 14.92 13.06 5.81
C ASP A 77 15.78 13.33 4.54
N LEU A 78 15.17 13.21 3.36
CA LEU A 78 15.82 13.50 2.07
C LEU A 78 16.25 14.97 1.96
N LEU A 79 15.42 15.90 2.42
CA LEU A 79 15.75 17.34 2.42
C LEU A 79 16.77 17.71 3.48
N ALA A 80 16.80 16.99 4.61
CA ALA A 80 17.79 17.16 5.68
C ALA A 80 19.16 16.57 5.31
N GLY A 81 19.23 15.71 4.29
CA GLY A 81 20.45 15.00 3.91
C GLY A 81 20.76 13.82 4.83
N GLU A 82 19.73 13.26 5.49
CA GLU A 82 19.82 12.17 6.46
C GLU A 82 19.63 10.78 5.80
N GLU A 83 19.57 10.71 4.46
CA GLU A 83 19.65 9.44 3.73
C GLU A 83 21.11 8.94 3.74
N GLU A 84 21.45 8.01 4.65
CA GLU A 84 22.67 7.19 4.61
C GLU A 84 22.71 6.24 3.40
#